data_AF-A0A8T0XSF5-F1
#
_entry.id   AF-A0A8T0XSF5-F1
#
_cell.length_a   1.000
_cell.length_b   1.000
_cell.length_c   1.000
_cell.angle_alpha   90.00
_cell.angle_beta   90.00
_cell.angle_gamma   90.00
#
_symmetry.space_group_name_H-M   'P 1'
#
loop_
_entity.id
_entity.type
_entity.pdbx_description
1 polymer ?
#
loop_
_entity_poly.entity_id
_entity_poly.type
_entity_poly.pdbx_seq_one_letter_code
_entity_poly.pdbx_strand_id
1 'polypeptide(L)'
;MVLLNCALVGEGSVISIIIEEWKTVALLKKAIKAKKPNDFKDVDADKLQLFLAKTDDGAWLKSKDLLRMRKGEIPNEVESRYMNEELEDPTDKICSKFPSTIPDGTIHVLVVVPEQGTSAPLVSDGGVFDRCSDPFFSKFQTVYQVGDWLEFSSLLPLTRRQKLYIRSSYRVIADQALLNPDGNMVKYAVVTGTPGVGKSVFVYYVMWRLIKDKKRVLFITRQPPIYFDGSTIHECKQLPYSGNQQFWSPDLWCLVDSVDPTNVVGMPIERCSVLLASTPRRDCIGEFKKLAPTPDVFYMPLSCVGESI
;
A
#
# COMPACT_ATOMS: atom_id res chain seq x y z
N MET A 1 -16.74 23.89 -28.36
CA MET A 1 -16.79 23.57 -26.92
C MET A 1 -17.13 22.12 -26.81
N VAL A 2 -16.46 21.37 -25.95
CA VAL A 2 -16.66 19.93 -25.78
C VAL A 2 -17.08 19.60 -24.36
N LEU A 3 -17.92 18.56 -24.22
CA LEU A 3 -18.33 17.99 -22.95
C LEU A 3 -17.47 16.75 -22.65
N LEU A 4 -16.64 16.84 -21.62
CA LEU A 4 -15.78 15.74 -21.18
C LEU A 4 -16.32 15.11 -19.90
N ASN A 5 -16.65 13.82 -19.96
CA ASN A 5 -16.98 13.03 -18.78
C ASN A 5 -15.69 12.44 -18.23
N CYS A 6 -15.31 12.90 -17.05
CA CYS A 6 -14.09 12.55 -16.36
C CYS A 6 -14.43 11.61 -15.20
N ALA A 7 -13.90 10.39 -15.18
CA ALA A 7 -14.12 9.44 -14.10
C ALA A 7 -12.93 9.39 -13.15
N LEU A 8 -13.17 9.46 -11.85
CA LEU A 8 -12.15 9.30 -10.83
C LEU A 8 -11.86 7.80 -10.61
N VAL A 9 -10.61 7.42 -10.83
CA VAL A 9 -10.15 6.03 -10.61
C VAL A 9 -10.14 5.73 -9.11
N GLY A 10 -10.58 4.53 -8.71
CA GLY A 10 -10.69 4.12 -7.30
C GLY A 10 -11.99 4.55 -6.58
N GLU A 11 -12.55 5.73 -6.89
CA GLU A 11 -13.85 6.18 -6.34
C GLU A 11 -15.03 5.80 -7.25
N GLY A 12 -14.79 5.74 -8.56
CA GLY A 12 -15.81 5.48 -9.58
C GLY A 12 -16.85 6.60 -9.66
N SER A 13 -16.51 7.82 -9.31
CA SER A 13 -17.35 9.02 -9.45
C SER A 13 -17.09 9.69 -10.81
N VAL A 14 -18.11 10.32 -11.42
CA VAL A 14 -18.00 10.97 -12.74
C VAL A 14 -18.28 12.45 -12.63
N ILE A 15 -17.43 13.25 -13.26
CA ILE A 15 -17.48 14.71 -13.31
C ILE A 15 -17.60 15.13 -14.77
N SER A 16 -18.63 15.89 -15.11
CA SER A 16 -18.77 16.46 -16.45
C SER A 16 -18.18 17.88 -16.50
N ILE A 17 -17.24 18.11 -17.42
CA ILE A 17 -16.56 19.38 -17.64
C ILE A 17 -16.87 19.89 -19.05
N ILE A 18 -17.33 21.15 -19.15
CA ILE A 18 -17.46 21.86 -20.42
C ILE A 18 -16.19 22.70 -20.59
N ILE A 19 -15.44 22.45 -21.66
CA ILE A 19 -14.19 23.17 -21.96
C ILE A 19 -14.13 23.56 -23.43
N GLU A 20 -13.52 24.70 -23.73
CA GLU A 20 -13.27 25.13 -25.10
C GLU A 20 -12.12 24.33 -25.71
N GLU A 21 -12.28 23.94 -26.97
CA GLU A 21 -11.37 23.03 -27.68
C GLU A 21 -9.93 23.57 -27.82
N TRP A 22 -9.76 24.89 -27.88
CA TRP A 22 -8.45 25.53 -27.99
C TRP A 22 -7.72 25.69 -26.65
N LYS A 23 -8.40 25.41 -25.53
CA LYS A 23 -7.78 25.44 -24.19
C LYS A 23 -6.86 24.25 -24.00
N THR A 24 -5.97 24.36 -23.01
CA THR A 24 -4.92 23.37 -22.78
C THR A 24 -5.32 22.32 -21.75
N VAL A 25 -4.59 21.20 -21.72
CA VAL A 25 -4.70 20.16 -20.69
C VAL A 25 -4.51 20.75 -19.28
N ALA A 26 -3.64 21.73 -19.08
CA ALA A 26 -3.50 22.42 -17.79
C ALA A 26 -4.80 23.10 -17.32
N LEU A 27 -5.56 23.69 -18.25
CA LEU A 27 -6.86 24.29 -17.94
C LEU A 27 -7.92 23.23 -17.64
N LEU A 28 -7.86 22.08 -18.32
CA LEU A 28 -8.71 20.92 -18.00
C LEU A 28 -8.45 20.41 -16.58
N LYS A 29 -7.18 20.21 -16.20
CA LYS A 29 -6.80 19.81 -14.84
C LYS A 29 -7.34 20.79 -13.79
N LYS A 30 -7.23 22.10 -14.03
CA LYS A 30 -7.80 23.14 -13.15
C LYS A 30 -9.33 23.07 -13.07
N ALA A 31 -10.01 22.84 -14.19
CA ALA A 31 -11.47 22.73 -14.22
C ALA A 31 -11.98 21.50 -13.44
N ILE A 32 -11.28 20.36 -13.55
CA ILE A 32 -11.57 19.15 -12.78
C ILE A 32 -11.43 19.42 -11.28
N LYS A 33 -10.30 20.02 -10.86
CA LYS A 33 -10.06 20.39 -9.46
C LYS A 33 -11.19 21.29 -8.90
N ALA A 34 -11.56 22.31 -9.66
CA ALA A 34 -12.58 23.28 -9.25
C ALA A 34 -13.97 22.66 -9.02
N LYS A 35 -14.25 21.51 -9.65
CA LYS A 35 -15.58 20.86 -9.55
C LYS A 35 -15.75 20.01 -8.29
N LYS A 36 -14.66 19.53 -7.70
CA LYS A 36 -14.63 18.81 -6.41
C LYS A 36 -13.55 19.40 -5.49
N PRO A 37 -13.70 20.64 -5.01
CA PRO A 37 -12.66 21.32 -4.25
C PRO A 37 -12.34 20.63 -2.92
N ASN A 38 -13.30 19.93 -2.30
CA ASN A 38 -13.07 19.19 -1.06
C ASN A 38 -12.24 17.92 -1.28
N ASP A 39 -12.54 17.17 -2.35
CA ASP A 39 -11.83 15.92 -2.67
C ASP A 39 -10.41 16.19 -3.18
N PHE A 40 -10.18 17.37 -3.75
CA PHE A 40 -8.88 17.83 -4.23
C PHE A 40 -8.26 18.94 -3.38
N LYS A 41 -8.68 19.09 -2.11
CA LYS A 41 -8.24 20.21 -1.25
C LYS A 41 -6.72 20.25 -1.09
N ASP A 42 -6.10 19.07 -0.99
CA ASP A 42 -4.66 18.91 -0.78
C ASP A 42 -3.90 18.67 -2.10
N VAL A 43 -4.61 18.47 -3.21
CA VAL A 43 -4.06 18.06 -4.52
C VAL A 43 -3.94 19.25 -5.44
N ASP A 44 -2.72 19.63 -5.81
CA ASP A 44 -2.51 20.63 -6.86
C ASP A 44 -3.01 20.13 -8.22
N ALA A 45 -3.61 21.02 -9.01
CA ALA A 45 -4.27 20.61 -10.25
C ALA A 45 -3.27 19.98 -11.24
N ASP A 46 -2.05 20.50 -11.30
CA ASP A 46 -0.95 20.00 -12.14
C ASP A 46 -0.55 18.57 -11.79
N LYS A 47 -0.69 18.17 -10.51
CA LYS A 47 -0.41 16.81 -10.03
C LYS A 47 -1.42 15.78 -10.53
N LEU A 48 -2.64 16.17 -10.93
CA LEU A 48 -3.61 15.20 -11.45
C LEU A 48 -3.07 14.50 -12.70
N GLN A 49 -3.10 13.17 -12.72
CA GLN A 49 -2.78 12.37 -13.90
C GLN A 49 -4.06 12.10 -14.66
N LEU A 50 -4.06 12.42 -15.96
CA LEU A 50 -5.21 12.28 -16.82
C LEU A 50 -4.88 11.28 -17.91
N PHE A 51 -5.72 10.26 -18.08
CA PHE A 51 -5.58 9.27 -19.15
C PHE A 51 -6.80 9.30 -20.07
N LEU A 52 -6.60 9.05 -21.35
CA LEU A 52 -7.71 8.82 -22.28
C LEU A 52 -8.39 7.49 -21.95
N ALA A 53 -9.70 7.53 -21.70
CA ALA A 53 -10.52 6.38 -21.34
C ALA A 53 -10.91 5.52 -22.57
N LYS A 54 -9.91 5.13 -23.38
CA LYS A 54 -10.09 4.29 -24.57
C LYS A 54 -9.49 2.91 -24.36
N THR A 55 -10.10 1.90 -24.97
CA THR A 55 -9.47 0.59 -25.14
C THR A 55 -8.40 0.62 -26.23
N ASP A 56 -7.62 -0.45 -26.34
CA ASP A 56 -6.66 -0.65 -27.43
C ASP A 56 -7.32 -0.59 -28.82
N ASP A 57 -8.59 -1.01 -28.92
CA ASP A 57 -9.41 -0.93 -30.14
C ASP A 57 -9.97 0.48 -30.43
N GLY A 58 -9.63 1.47 -29.60
CA GLY A 58 -10.05 2.86 -29.76
C GLY A 58 -11.47 3.19 -29.28
N ALA A 59 -12.17 2.23 -28.65
CA ALA A 59 -13.52 2.43 -28.13
C ALA A 59 -13.50 3.10 -26.75
N TRP A 60 -14.40 4.06 -26.52
CA TRP A 60 -14.52 4.75 -25.23
C TRP A 60 -15.16 3.87 -24.14
N LEU A 61 -14.71 4.05 -22.90
CA LEU A 61 -15.25 3.38 -21.73
C LEU A 61 -16.72 3.79 -21.49
N LYS A 62 -17.58 2.80 -21.18
CA LYS A 62 -19.00 3.05 -20.89
C LYS A 62 -19.26 3.14 -19.40
N SER A 63 -20.28 3.92 -19.02
CA SER A 63 -20.69 4.08 -17.62
C SER A 63 -21.05 2.77 -16.91
N LYS A 64 -21.52 1.74 -17.65
CA LYS A 64 -21.82 0.41 -17.09
C LYS A 64 -20.56 -0.33 -16.62
N ASP A 65 -19.43 -0.12 -17.29
CA ASP A 65 -18.18 -0.79 -16.96
C ASP A 65 -17.56 -0.20 -15.68
N LEU A 66 -17.68 1.12 -15.46
CA LEU A 66 -17.34 1.76 -14.19
C LEU A 66 -18.11 1.19 -12.99
N LEU A 67 -19.41 0.88 -13.15
CA LEU A 67 -20.21 0.29 -12.08
C LEU A 67 -19.71 -1.12 -11.70
N ARG A 68 -19.22 -1.87 -12.68
CA ARG A 68 -18.65 -3.21 -12.46
C ARG A 68 -17.26 -3.12 -11.79
N MET A 69 -16.46 -2.11 -12.14
CA MET A 69 -15.22 -1.78 -11.43
C MET A 69 -15.47 -1.44 -9.96
N ARG A 70 -16.45 -0.57 -9.66
CA ARG A 70 -16.81 -0.23 -8.27
C ARG A 70 -17.23 -1.45 -7.44
N LYS A 71 -17.89 -2.43 -8.06
CA LYS A 71 -18.34 -3.67 -7.39
C LYS A 71 -17.22 -4.71 -7.21
N GLY A 72 -16.01 -4.44 -7.70
CA GLY A 72 -14.91 -5.41 -7.68
C GLY A 72 -15.12 -6.60 -8.63
N GLU A 73 -16.07 -6.51 -9.57
CA GLU A 73 -16.34 -7.55 -10.57
C GLU A 73 -15.29 -7.55 -11.70
N ILE A 74 -14.49 -6.48 -11.79
CA ILE A 74 -13.41 -6.31 -12.76
C ILE A 74 -12.10 -6.16 -11.97
N PRO A 75 -11.11 -7.05 -12.15
CA PRO A 75 -9.80 -6.93 -11.49
C PRO A 75 -9.10 -5.61 -11.85
N ASN A 76 -8.33 -5.02 -10.93
CA ASN A 76 -7.55 -3.79 -11.17
C ASN A 76 -6.60 -3.90 -12.38
N GLU A 77 -6.19 -5.11 -12.78
CA GLU A 77 -5.42 -5.37 -14.01
C GLU A 77 -6.16 -5.02 -15.31
N VAL A 78 -7.48 -4.83 -15.26
CA VAL A 78 -8.29 -4.39 -16.40
C VAL A 78 -8.49 -2.86 -16.37
N GLU A 79 -8.36 -2.18 -15.20
CA GLU A 79 -8.33 -0.71 -15.13
C GLU A 79 -7.15 -0.12 -15.91
N SER A 80 -5.99 -0.77 -15.86
CA SER A 80 -4.81 -0.37 -16.67
C SER A 80 -5.03 -0.51 -18.18
N ARG A 81 -5.94 -1.39 -18.63
CA ARG A 81 -6.28 -1.53 -20.06
C ARG A 81 -7.07 -0.35 -20.62
N TYR A 82 -7.62 0.51 -19.76
CA TYR A 82 -8.32 1.72 -20.18
C TYR A 82 -7.47 2.99 -20.01
N MET A 83 -6.23 2.86 -19.54
CA MET A 83 -5.25 3.95 -19.43
C MET A 83 -4.34 3.94 -20.66
N ASN A 84 -4.91 4.18 -21.83
CA ASN A 84 -4.22 4.01 -23.12
C ASN A 84 -3.15 5.10 -23.37
N GLU A 85 -3.52 6.38 -23.20
CA GLU A 85 -2.63 7.52 -23.42
C GLU A 85 -2.72 8.50 -22.25
N GLU A 86 -1.57 8.82 -21.63
CA GLU A 86 -1.46 9.85 -20.61
C GLU A 86 -1.42 11.24 -21.27
N LEU A 87 -2.23 12.18 -20.77
CA LEU A 87 -2.20 13.58 -21.16
C LEU A 87 -1.11 14.31 -20.36
N GLU A 88 0.14 13.99 -20.68
CA GLU A 88 1.32 14.46 -19.95
C GLU A 88 1.63 15.93 -20.21
N ASP A 89 1.59 16.39 -21.48
CA ASP A 89 1.96 17.76 -21.84
C ASP A 89 0.86 18.76 -21.42
N PRO A 90 1.13 19.68 -20.47
CA PRO A 90 0.13 20.65 -20.01
C PRO A 90 -0.24 21.70 -21.06
N THR A 91 0.56 21.83 -22.12
CA THR A 91 0.38 22.79 -23.22
C THR A 91 -0.44 22.22 -24.38
N ASP A 92 -0.64 20.90 -24.41
CA ASP A 92 -1.49 20.25 -25.41
C ASP A 92 -2.90 20.83 -25.40
N LYS A 93 -3.43 21.09 -26.59
CA LYS A 93 -4.79 21.60 -26.74
C LYS A 93 -5.79 20.46 -26.65
N ILE A 94 -6.99 20.72 -26.14
CA ILE A 94 -8.04 19.71 -26.11
C ILE A 94 -8.39 19.21 -27.52
N CYS A 95 -8.36 20.08 -28.54
CA CYS A 95 -8.60 19.68 -29.92
C CYS A 95 -7.53 18.76 -30.54
N SER A 96 -6.33 18.65 -29.96
CA SER A 96 -5.32 17.70 -30.46
C SER A 96 -5.50 16.30 -29.87
N LYS A 97 -6.14 16.18 -28.70
CA LYS A 97 -6.30 14.91 -27.97
C LYS A 97 -7.70 14.33 -28.05
N PHE A 98 -8.72 15.16 -28.24
CA PHE A 98 -10.11 14.76 -28.31
C PHE A 98 -10.71 15.11 -29.68
N PRO A 99 -11.53 14.21 -30.27
CA PRO A 99 -12.26 14.54 -31.49
C PRO A 99 -13.29 15.65 -31.21
N SER A 100 -13.62 16.42 -32.24
CA SER A 100 -14.62 17.50 -32.17
C SER A 100 -16.02 17.01 -31.79
N THR A 101 -16.33 15.74 -32.07
CA THR A 101 -17.58 15.09 -31.67
C THR A 101 -17.26 13.84 -30.86
N ILE A 102 -17.68 13.83 -29.60
CA ILE A 102 -17.46 12.71 -28.69
C ILE A 102 -18.82 12.04 -28.41
N PRO A 103 -18.91 10.70 -28.38
CA PRO A 103 -20.16 10.01 -28.10
C PRO A 103 -20.75 10.38 -26.73
N ASP A 104 -22.08 10.50 -26.67
CA ASP A 104 -22.77 10.69 -25.40
C ASP A 104 -22.79 9.40 -24.57
N GLY A 105 -22.84 9.54 -23.25
CA GLY A 105 -22.95 8.41 -22.32
C GLY A 105 -21.65 7.61 -22.10
N THR A 106 -20.54 8.05 -22.68
CA THR A 106 -19.20 7.49 -22.48
C THR A 106 -18.35 8.33 -21.54
N ILE A 107 -17.29 7.71 -21.01
CA ILE A 107 -16.24 8.33 -20.22
C ILE A 107 -15.08 8.63 -21.16
N HIS A 108 -14.55 9.84 -21.05
CA HIS A 108 -13.54 10.37 -21.98
C HIS A 108 -12.17 10.48 -21.31
N VAL A 109 -12.17 10.77 -20.01
CA VAL A 109 -10.95 10.97 -19.24
C VAL A 109 -11.01 10.12 -17.97
N LEU A 110 -9.96 9.35 -17.71
CA LEU A 110 -9.72 8.77 -16.40
C LEU A 110 -8.84 9.75 -15.62
N VAL A 111 -9.36 10.21 -14.49
CA VAL A 111 -8.63 11.05 -13.55
C VAL A 111 -8.05 10.12 -12.53
N VAL A 112 -6.76 9.85 -12.68
CA VAL A 112 -5.96 9.31 -11.60
C VAL A 112 -5.56 10.53 -10.80
N VAL A 113 -6.23 10.70 -9.65
CA VAL A 113 -5.55 11.39 -8.58
C VAL A 113 -4.32 10.52 -8.40
N PRO A 114 -3.08 11.03 -8.55
CA PRO A 114 -1.97 10.31 -7.99
C PRO A 114 -2.44 9.93 -6.62
N GLU A 115 -2.06 8.76 -6.15
CA GLU A 115 -1.80 8.74 -4.74
C GLU A 115 -0.85 9.92 -4.57
N GLN A 116 -1.41 11.03 -4.11
CA GLN A 116 -0.94 11.48 -2.86
C GLN A 116 -0.77 10.20 -2.03
N GLY A 117 0.45 9.65 -2.13
CA GLY A 117 1.29 9.80 -0.99
C GLY A 117 0.79 11.07 -0.36
N THR A 118 0.15 10.96 0.79
CA THR A 118 0.78 11.59 1.91
C THR A 118 2.26 11.76 1.54
N SER A 119 2.54 12.85 0.83
CA SER A 119 3.33 13.85 1.37
C SER A 119 2.69 14.09 2.78
N ALA A 120 2.86 13.15 3.75
CA ALA A 120 4.05 13.22 4.53
C ALA A 120 5.09 13.64 3.53
N PRO A 121 5.33 14.96 3.36
CA PRO A 121 6.72 15.26 3.33
C PRO A 121 7.21 14.32 4.47
N LEU A 122 8.20 13.54 4.16
CA LEU A 122 9.33 13.79 5.00
C LEU A 122 9.40 15.33 5.01
N VAL A 123 8.64 15.96 5.95
CA VAL A 123 9.08 17.06 6.77
C VAL A 123 10.48 16.62 6.87
N SER A 124 11.31 17.31 6.09
CA SER A 124 12.65 16.88 5.85
C SER A 124 13.22 16.93 7.24
N ASP A 125 13.09 15.82 7.93
CA ASP A 125 13.43 15.63 9.32
C ASP A 125 14.88 15.17 9.14
N GLY A 126 15.66 16.03 8.47
CA GLY A 126 17.04 15.80 8.08
C GLY A 126 17.40 14.43 7.49
N GLY A 127 16.62 13.83 6.58
CA GLY A 127 17.04 12.59 5.89
C GLY A 127 16.87 11.29 6.71
N VAL A 128 15.70 11.11 7.33
CA VAL A 128 15.34 9.89 8.10
C VAL A 128 15.27 8.62 7.24
N PHE A 129 14.79 8.75 6.00
CA PHE A 129 14.60 7.62 5.09
C PHE A 129 15.54 7.73 3.90
N ASP A 130 16.35 6.71 3.71
CA ASP A 130 17.19 6.55 2.54
C ASP A 130 16.61 5.47 1.62
N ARG A 131 17.03 5.51 0.34
CA ARG A 131 16.78 4.39 -0.56
C ARG A 131 17.35 3.11 0.06
N CYS A 132 16.56 2.05 0.05
CA CYS A 132 16.98 0.75 0.58
C CYS A 132 18.22 0.24 -0.19
N SER A 133 19.36 0.19 0.50
CA SER A 133 20.63 -0.30 -0.04
C SER A 133 20.78 -1.81 0.10
N ASP A 134 20.00 -2.43 1.01
CA ASP A 134 19.99 -3.86 1.22
C ASP A 134 19.53 -4.63 -0.05
N PRO A 135 20.35 -5.56 -0.58
CA PRO A 135 20.07 -6.25 -1.84
C PRO A 135 18.90 -7.23 -1.74
N PHE A 136 18.58 -7.71 -0.54
CA PHE A 136 17.41 -8.55 -0.30
C PHE A 136 16.14 -7.71 -0.24
N PHE A 137 16.13 -6.66 0.59
CA PHE A 137 14.92 -5.84 0.78
C PHE A 137 14.57 -4.97 -0.42
N SER A 138 15.56 -4.43 -1.14
CA SER A 138 15.32 -3.65 -2.38
C SER A 138 14.58 -4.45 -3.47
N LYS A 139 14.68 -5.78 -3.44
CA LYS A 139 13.98 -6.69 -4.37
C LYS A 139 12.78 -7.40 -3.75
N PHE A 140 12.42 -7.09 -2.50
CA PHE A 140 11.40 -7.85 -1.78
C PHE A 140 10.00 -7.72 -2.40
N GLN A 141 9.71 -6.60 -3.06
CA GLN A 141 8.44 -6.40 -3.77
C GLN A 141 8.24 -7.35 -4.95
N THR A 142 9.34 -7.81 -5.56
CA THR A 142 9.32 -8.73 -6.70
C THR A 142 9.10 -10.18 -6.28
N VAL A 143 9.05 -10.48 -4.98
CA VAL A 143 8.83 -11.84 -4.46
C VAL A 143 7.43 -12.32 -4.83
N TYR A 144 7.34 -13.52 -5.37
CA TYR A 144 6.09 -14.17 -5.73
C TYR A 144 5.99 -15.55 -5.06
N GLN A 145 4.77 -16.05 -4.95
CA GLN A 145 4.48 -17.38 -4.42
C GLN A 145 4.47 -18.39 -5.58
N VAL A 146 5.17 -19.51 -5.40
CA VAL A 146 5.13 -20.68 -6.30
C VAL A 146 4.74 -21.90 -5.47
N GLY A 147 3.53 -22.40 -5.67
CA GLY A 147 2.96 -23.44 -4.79
C GLY A 147 2.93 -22.96 -3.34
N ASP A 148 3.53 -23.71 -2.42
CA ASP A 148 3.65 -23.34 -1.00
C ASP A 148 5.00 -22.70 -0.65
N TRP A 149 5.70 -22.13 -1.63
CA TRP A 149 6.99 -21.46 -1.43
C TRP A 149 6.92 -19.99 -1.82
N LEU A 150 7.55 -19.13 -1.02
CA LEU A 150 7.97 -17.82 -1.47
C LEU A 150 9.37 -17.92 -2.06
N GLU A 151 9.56 -17.40 -3.27
CA GLU A 151 10.85 -17.39 -3.94
C GLU A 151 11.46 -15.99 -3.95
N PHE A 152 12.69 -15.91 -3.43
CA PHE A 152 13.47 -14.68 -3.32
C PHE A 152 14.60 -14.68 -4.35
N SER A 153 14.81 -13.53 -4.99
CA SER A 153 15.95 -13.33 -5.89
C SER A 153 17.29 -13.30 -5.13
N SER A 154 17.26 -13.00 -3.82
CA SER A 154 18.42 -12.90 -2.94
C SER A 154 18.23 -13.78 -1.69
N LEU A 155 19.31 -14.11 -0.99
CA LEU A 155 19.25 -14.97 0.20
C LEU A 155 18.52 -14.28 1.35
N LEU A 156 17.50 -14.93 1.91
CA LEU A 156 16.81 -14.50 3.13
C LEU A 156 17.84 -14.37 4.27
N PRO A 157 17.90 -13.24 5.00
CA PRO A 157 18.93 -13.01 6.02
C PRO A 157 18.98 -14.09 7.12
N LEU A 158 17.81 -14.57 7.57
CA LEU A 158 17.70 -15.51 8.68
C LEU A 158 18.09 -16.94 8.31
N THR A 159 17.63 -17.44 7.15
CA THR A 159 17.82 -18.85 6.77
C THR A 159 18.97 -19.04 5.79
N ARG A 160 19.47 -17.96 5.18
CA ARG A 160 20.41 -17.97 4.06
C ARG A 160 19.90 -18.83 2.89
N ARG A 161 18.59 -18.78 2.62
CA ARG A 161 17.93 -19.49 1.52
C ARG A 161 17.17 -18.53 0.62
N GLN A 162 17.05 -18.90 -0.65
CA GLN A 162 16.21 -18.19 -1.61
C GLN A 162 14.76 -18.64 -1.61
N LYS A 163 14.36 -19.55 -0.71
CA LYS A 163 12.98 -20.00 -0.58
C LYS A 163 12.53 -20.03 0.87
N LEU A 164 11.25 -19.75 1.10
CA LEU A 164 10.58 -19.85 2.40
C LEU A 164 9.30 -20.68 2.23
N TYR A 165 9.17 -21.75 3.01
CA TYR A 165 7.99 -22.60 3.01
C TYR A 165 6.82 -21.96 3.76
N ILE A 166 5.67 -21.85 3.11
CA ILE A 166 4.43 -21.32 3.68
C ILE A 166 3.70 -22.47 4.36
N ARG A 167 3.91 -22.61 5.68
CA ARG A 167 3.19 -23.58 6.49
C ARG A 167 1.69 -23.27 6.49
N SER A 168 0.86 -24.31 6.58
CA SER A 168 -0.59 -24.14 6.77
C SER A 168 -0.92 -23.23 7.96
N SER A 169 -0.20 -23.41 9.08
CA SER A 169 -0.31 -22.56 10.26
C SER A 169 0.03 -21.09 10.01
N TYR A 170 0.93 -20.77 9.07
CA TYR A 170 1.25 -19.39 8.74
C TYR A 170 0.04 -18.69 8.12
N ARG A 171 -0.67 -19.38 7.21
CA ARG A 171 -1.88 -18.83 6.56
C ARG A 171 -2.94 -18.50 7.61
N VAL A 172 -3.30 -19.48 8.44
CA VAL A 172 -4.32 -19.33 9.48
C VAL A 172 -3.98 -18.24 10.50
N ILE A 173 -2.75 -18.25 11.03
CA ILE A 173 -2.32 -17.25 12.01
C ILE A 173 -2.31 -15.86 11.39
N ALA A 174 -1.79 -15.69 10.16
CA ALA A 174 -1.74 -14.40 9.50
C ALA A 174 -3.14 -13.86 9.15
N ASP A 175 -4.06 -14.72 8.69
CA ASP A 175 -5.44 -14.32 8.40
C ASP A 175 -6.13 -13.73 9.62
N GLN A 176 -5.95 -14.35 10.79
CA GLN A 176 -6.54 -13.88 12.05
C GLN A 176 -5.80 -12.68 12.63
N ALA A 177 -4.46 -12.71 12.64
CA ALA A 177 -3.64 -11.67 13.23
C ALA A 177 -3.75 -10.33 12.48
N LEU A 178 -3.93 -10.38 11.15
CA LEU A 178 -4.03 -9.20 10.29
C LEU A 178 -5.49 -8.75 10.07
N LEU A 179 -6.47 -9.48 10.59
CA LEU A 179 -7.88 -9.11 10.48
C LEU A 179 -8.16 -7.88 11.33
N ASN A 180 -8.35 -6.76 10.64
CA ASN A 180 -8.77 -5.50 11.24
C ASN A 180 -9.97 -4.95 10.45
N PRO A 181 -11.21 -5.26 10.86
CA PRO A 181 -12.41 -4.83 10.16
C PRO A 181 -12.66 -3.32 10.30
N ASP A 182 -12.12 -2.68 11.34
CA ASP A 182 -12.15 -1.24 11.52
C ASP A 182 -10.77 -0.65 11.25
N GLY A 183 -10.55 -0.22 10.00
CA GLY A 183 -9.26 0.34 9.56
C GLY A 183 -8.84 1.63 10.28
N ASN A 184 -9.73 2.24 11.08
CA ASN A 184 -9.41 3.41 11.90
C ASN A 184 -8.93 3.03 13.31
N MET A 185 -9.05 1.75 13.69
CA MET A 185 -8.58 1.24 14.97
C MET A 185 -7.23 0.54 14.79
N VAL A 186 -6.38 0.64 15.81
CA VAL A 186 -5.13 -0.12 15.84
C VAL A 186 -5.40 -1.60 16.11
N LYS A 187 -4.61 -2.47 15.50
CA LYS A 187 -4.66 -3.92 15.74
C LYS A 187 -3.38 -4.39 16.40
N TYR A 188 -3.50 -5.10 17.52
CA TYR A 188 -2.37 -5.75 18.18
C TYR A 188 -2.47 -7.26 18.12
N ALA A 189 -1.38 -7.90 17.68
CA ALA A 189 -1.26 -9.34 17.61
C ALA A 189 0.10 -9.80 18.15
N VAL A 190 0.09 -10.91 18.87
CA VAL A 190 1.27 -11.59 19.38
C VAL A 190 1.31 -12.99 18.82
N VAL A 191 2.37 -13.33 18.10
CA VAL A 191 2.64 -14.70 17.65
C VAL A 191 3.72 -15.30 18.55
N THR A 192 3.34 -16.31 19.32
CA THR A 192 4.21 -16.96 20.30
C THR A 192 4.35 -18.46 20.07
N GLY A 193 5.30 -19.10 20.74
CA GLY A 193 5.62 -20.51 20.51
C GLY A 193 7.02 -20.88 20.97
N THR A 194 7.32 -22.18 20.98
CA THR A 194 8.63 -22.71 21.38
C THR A 194 9.80 -22.11 20.58
N PRO A 195 10.99 -21.99 21.17
CA PRO A 195 12.20 -21.59 20.43
C PRO A 195 12.40 -22.46 19.18
N GLY A 196 12.84 -21.86 18.06
CA GLY A 196 13.11 -22.58 16.81
C GLY A 196 11.90 -22.93 15.94
N VAL A 197 10.66 -22.67 16.39
CA VAL A 197 9.43 -23.07 15.65
C VAL A 197 9.14 -22.27 14.36
N GLY A 198 9.96 -21.26 14.03
CA GLY A 198 9.82 -20.47 12.81
C GLY A 198 9.16 -19.09 12.95
N LYS A 199 8.94 -18.58 14.18
CA LYS A 199 8.30 -17.27 14.42
C LYS A 199 8.95 -16.11 13.66
N SER A 200 10.27 -16.00 13.69
CA SER A 200 11.01 -14.96 12.98
C SER A 200 10.83 -15.05 11.47
N VAL A 201 10.80 -16.27 10.92
CA VAL A 201 10.54 -16.53 9.49
C VAL A 201 9.10 -16.18 9.13
N PHE A 202 8.14 -16.45 10.02
CA PHE A 202 6.75 -16.05 9.85
C PHE A 202 6.58 -14.53 9.71
N VAL A 203 7.39 -13.71 10.40
CA VAL A 203 7.33 -12.24 10.22
C VAL A 203 7.64 -11.83 8.78
N TYR A 204 8.56 -12.50 8.09
CA TYR A 204 8.82 -12.24 6.66
C TYR A 204 7.64 -12.63 5.77
N TYR A 205 6.94 -13.71 6.10
CA TYR A 205 5.70 -14.09 5.40
C TYR A 205 4.60 -13.03 5.59
N VAL A 206 4.42 -12.52 6.81
CA VAL A 206 3.50 -11.42 7.11
C VAL A 206 3.89 -10.15 6.35
N MET A 207 5.17 -9.78 6.38
CA MET A 207 5.70 -8.63 5.63
C MET A 207 5.37 -8.74 4.14
N TRP A 208 5.59 -9.91 3.54
CA TRP A 208 5.26 -10.16 2.14
C TRP A 208 3.76 -9.99 1.86
N ARG A 209 2.87 -10.53 2.71
CA ARG A 209 1.42 -10.35 2.55
C ARG A 209 1.02 -8.88 2.60
N LEU A 210 1.48 -8.16 3.61
CA LEU A 210 1.15 -6.74 3.79
C LEU A 210 1.65 -5.89 2.60
N ILE A 211 2.85 -6.17 2.09
CA ILE A 211 3.41 -5.50 0.92
C ILE A 211 2.59 -5.78 -0.35
N LYS A 212 2.13 -7.03 -0.53
CA LYS A 212 1.24 -7.39 -1.66
C LYS A 212 -0.11 -6.71 -1.57
N ASP A 213 -0.62 -6.52 -0.36
CA ASP A 213 -1.83 -5.76 -0.07
C ASP A 213 -1.62 -4.24 -0.09
N LYS A 214 -0.41 -3.75 -0.46
CA LYS A 214 -0.04 -2.34 -0.51
C LYS A 214 -0.21 -1.60 0.83
N LYS A 215 -0.19 -2.33 1.94
CA LYS A 215 -0.25 -1.77 3.29
C LYS A 215 1.11 -1.23 3.70
N ARG A 216 1.10 -0.15 4.49
CA ARG A 216 2.32 0.44 5.03
C ARG A 216 2.92 -0.47 6.10
N VAL A 217 4.22 -0.72 6.02
CA VAL A 217 4.92 -1.65 6.92
C VAL A 217 6.19 -1.02 7.46
N LEU A 218 6.37 -1.05 8.78
CA LEU A 218 7.63 -0.73 9.44
C LEU A 218 8.19 -2.00 10.08
N PHE A 219 9.29 -2.50 9.54
CA PHE A 219 9.95 -3.74 9.96
C PHE A 219 11.14 -3.43 10.88
N ILE A 220 10.95 -3.63 12.19
CA ILE A 220 11.87 -3.20 13.27
C ILE A 220 12.80 -4.34 13.70
N THR A 221 12.68 -5.54 13.12
CA THR A 221 13.52 -6.69 13.47
C THR A 221 14.98 -6.56 12.97
N ARG A 222 15.32 -5.46 12.30
CA ARG A 222 16.63 -5.17 11.69
C ARG A 222 17.06 -3.75 12.04
N GLN A 223 18.37 -3.53 12.09
CA GLN A 223 18.97 -2.20 12.09
C GLN A 223 19.78 -1.99 10.80
N PRO A 224 19.53 -0.92 10.02
CA PRO A 224 18.41 0.02 10.17
C PRO A 224 17.04 -0.64 9.96
N PRO A 225 15.95 -0.15 10.60
CA PRO A 225 14.59 -0.58 10.28
C PRO A 225 14.24 -0.36 8.82
N ILE A 226 13.40 -1.24 8.26
CA ILE A 226 12.94 -1.14 6.88
C ILE A 226 11.52 -0.62 6.87
N TYR A 227 11.24 0.40 6.04
CA TYR A 227 9.90 0.96 5.88
C TYR A 227 9.41 0.76 4.44
N PHE A 228 8.19 0.30 4.30
CA PHE A 228 7.46 0.26 3.04
C PHE A 228 6.26 1.19 3.12
N ASP A 229 6.20 2.16 2.21
CA ASP A 229 5.18 3.22 2.21
C ASP A 229 3.90 2.86 1.45
N GLY A 230 3.80 1.64 0.90
CA GLY A 230 2.74 1.22 -0.01
C GLY A 230 3.23 1.10 -1.46
N SER A 231 4.34 1.75 -1.80
CA SER A 231 4.91 1.78 -3.16
C SER A 231 6.38 1.37 -3.20
N THR A 232 7.21 1.92 -2.32
CA THR A 232 8.67 1.77 -2.31
C THR A 232 9.20 1.38 -0.94
N ILE A 233 10.36 0.69 -0.93
CA ILE A 233 11.04 0.25 0.29
C ILE A 233 12.20 1.22 0.59
N HIS A 234 12.27 1.64 1.85
CA HIS A 234 13.24 2.59 2.39
C HIS A 234 13.93 2.02 3.63
N GLU A 235 15.14 2.50 3.88
CA GLU A 235 15.88 2.25 5.12
C GLU A 235 15.71 3.45 6.05
N CYS A 236 15.41 3.19 7.33
CA CYS A 236 15.23 4.22 8.35
C CYS A 236 16.52 4.36 9.16
N LYS A 237 17.26 5.46 9.02
CA LYS A 237 18.41 5.72 9.91
C LYS A 237 17.97 5.93 11.36
N GLN A 238 16.81 6.55 11.53
CA GLN A 238 16.15 6.80 12.80
C GLN A 238 14.64 6.61 12.62
N LEU A 239 13.90 6.36 13.71
CA LEU A 239 12.44 6.38 13.64
C LEU A 239 11.93 7.82 13.46
N PRO A 240 10.85 8.05 12.70
CA PRO A 240 10.24 9.37 12.59
C PRO A 240 9.80 9.91 13.94
N TYR A 241 9.80 11.25 14.07
CA TYR A 241 9.27 11.92 15.24
C TYR A 241 7.90 11.33 15.67
N SER A 242 7.78 10.97 16.95
CA SER A 242 6.60 10.28 17.50
C SER A 242 5.29 11.08 17.36
N GLY A 243 5.39 12.40 17.24
CA GLY A 243 4.25 13.28 17.01
C GLY A 243 3.76 13.31 15.55
N ASN A 244 4.48 12.71 14.59
CA ASN A 244 4.08 12.70 13.18
C ASN A 244 2.86 11.78 12.96
N GLN A 245 1.66 12.36 13.00
CA GLN A 245 0.39 11.64 12.83
C GLN A 245 0.13 11.15 11.41
N GLN A 246 0.83 11.69 10.40
CA GLN A 246 0.73 11.20 9.03
C GLN A 246 1.53 9.91 8.85
N PHE A 247 2.66 9.79 9.56
CA PHE A 247 3.44 8.55 9.57
C PHE A 247 2.85 7.53 10.57
N TRP A 248 2.61 7.94 11.81
CA TRP A 248 2.09 7.05 12.85
C TRP A 248 0.56 7.04 12.84
N SER A 249 0.01 6.04 12.16
CA SER A 249 -1.42 5.90 11.93
C SER A 249 -1.87 4.43 11.95
N PRO A 250 -3.18 4.14 12.19
CA PRO A 250 -3.66 2.78 12.40
C PRO A 250 -3.40 1.80 11.24
N ASP A 251 -3.29 2.32 10.01
CA ASP A 251 -2.96 1.58 8.79
C ASP A 251 -1.48 1.16 8.70
N LEU A 252 -0.58 1.76 9.49
CA LEU A 252 0.81 1.37 9.58
C LEU A 252 0.96 0.09 10.42
N TRP A 253 1.52 -0.96 9.82
CA TRP A 253 1.86 -2.20 10.49
C TRP A 253 3.32 -2.21 10.95
N CYS A 254 3.55 -2.19 12.26
CA CYS A 254 4.86 -2.37 12.87
C CYS A 254 5.11 -3.86 13.14
N LEU A 255 6.12 -4.42 12.48
CA LEU A 255 6.53 -5.81 12.63
C LEU A 255 7.76 -5.87 13.55
N VAL A 256 7.61 -6.55 14.68
CA VAL A 256 8.63 -6.62 15.73
C VAL A 256 8.91 -8.08 16.06
N ASP A 257 10.18 -8.42 16.30
CA ASP A 257 10.61 -9.76 16.67
C ASP A 257 11.45 -9.70 17.94
N SER A 258 11.05 -10.50 18.94
CA SER A 258 11.80 -10.80 20.17
C SER A 258 12.13 -9.61 21.08
N VAL A 259 11.62 -8.42 20.78
CA VAL A 259 11.73 -7.20 21.59
C VAL A 259 10.33 -6.73 21.94
N ASP A 260 10.08 -6.36 23.20
CA ASP A 260 8.80 -5.77 23.58
C ASP A 260 8.63 -4.42 22.85
N PRO A 261 7.59 -4.25 22.01
CA PRO A 261 7.31 -3.03 21.27
C PRO A 261 7.24 -1.78 22.14
N THR A 262 6.82 -1.90 23.40
CA THR A 262 6.74 -0.76 24.34
C THR A 262 8.11 -0.20 24.73
N ASN A 263 9.18 -0.99 24.56
CA ASN A 263 10.56 -0.59 24.83
C ASN A 263 11.25 0.02 23.59
N VAL A 264 10.58 0.07 22.43
CA VAL A 264 11.13 0.67 21.22
C VAL A 264 11.09 2.19 21.35
N VAL A 265 12.22 2.79 21.69
CA VAL A 265 12.37 4.24 21.90
C VAL A 265 11.90 5.01 20.67
N GLY A 266 10.97 5.96 20.88
CA GLY A 266 10.45 6.83 19.83
C GLY A 266 9.25 6.28 19.05
N MET A 267 8.82 5.04 19.31
CA MET A 267 7.64 4.45 18.66
C MET A 267 6.35 4.74 19.45
N PRO A 268 5.39 5.52 18.91
CA PRO A 268 4.10 5.77 19.54
C PRO A 268 3.13 4.60 19.27
N ILE A 269 3.28 3.53 20.07
CA ILE A 269 2.60 2.24 19.84
C ILE A 269 1.06 2.34 19.75
N GLU A 270 0.46 3.26 20.49
CA GLU A 270 -0.99 3.51 20.54
C GLU A 270 -1.57 4.01 19.20
N ARG A 271 -0.71 4.39 18.25
CA ARG A 271 -1.12 4.95 16.96
C ARG A 271 -0.99 4.01 15.79
N CYS A 272 -0.31 2.87 15.94
CA CYS A 272 -0.04 1.95 14.84
C CYS A 272 -0.54 0.54 15.16
N SER A 273 -0.78 -0.25 14.12
CA SER A 273 -1.02 -1.69 14.29
C SER A 273 0.31 -2.40 14.51
N VAL A 274 0.35 -3.43 15.36
CA VAL A 274 1.59 -4.12 15.74
C VAL A 274 1.40 -5.63 15.67
N LEU A 275 2.32 -6.30 15.00
CA LEU A 275 2.50 -7.74 15.09
C LEU A 275 3.85 -8.03 15.74
N LEU A 276 3.80 -8.66 16.91
CA LEU A 276 4.96 -9.07 17.68
C LEU A 276 5.15 -10.59 17.57
N ALA A 277 6.25 -11.03 17.01
CA ALA A 277 6.70 -12.42 17.11
C ALA A 277 7.64 -12.56 18.30
N SER A 278 7.34 -13.41 19.28
CA SER A 278 8.22 -13.59 20.43
C SER A 278 8.05 -14.92 21.14
N THR A 279 9.09 -15.41 21.80
CA THR A 279 8.97 -16.57 22.69
C THR A 279 8.11 -16.20 23.91
N PRO A 280 7.41 -17.16 24.56
CA PRO A 280 6.50 -16.88 25.66
C PRO A 280 7.26 -16.59 26.97
N ARG A 281 8.15 -15.60 26.96
CA ARG A 281 8.83 -15.05 28.13
C ARG A 281 8.10 -13.79 28.57
N ARG A 282 7.80 -13.68 29.88
CA ARG A 282 7.12 -12.50 30.45
C ARG A 282 7.84 -11.20 30.11
N ASP A 283 9.16 -11.24 30.11
CA ASP A 283 10.02 -10.06 29.91
C ASP A 283 9.95 -9.49 28.48
N CYS A 284 9.37 -10.24 27.52
CA CYS A 284 9.34 -9.84 26.12
C CYS A 284 7.95 -9.41 25.62
N ILE A 285 6.88 -9.62 26.39
CA ILE A 285 5.50 -9.39 25.93
C ILE A 285 4.58 -8.88 27.07
N GLY A 286 5.12 -8.70 28.29
CA GLY A 286 4.34 -8.47 29.49
C GLY A 286 3.59 -7.14 29.47
N GLU A 287 4.25 -6.06 29.08
CA GLU A 287 3.63 -4.73 29.01
C GLU A 287 2.76 -4.59 27.75
N PHE A 288 3.24 -5.10 26.61
CA PHE A 288 2.46 -5.10 25.37
C PHE A 288 1.09 -5.78 25.54
N LYS A 289 1.02 -6.91 26.26
CA LYS A 289 -0.25 -7.61 26.55
C LYS A 289 -1.24 -6.83 27.40
N LYS A 290 -0.81 -5.79 28.11
CA LYS A 290 -1.67 -4.94 28.94
C LYS A 290 -2.28 -3.78 28.18
N LEU A 291 -1.86 -3.54 26.93
CA LEU A 291 -2.36 -2.44 26.13
C LEU A 291 -3.84 -2.62 25.74
N ALA A 292 -4.47 -1.50 25.40
CA ALA A 292 -5.79 -1.44 24.79
C ALA A 292 -5.64 -1.01 23.32
N PRO A 293 -6.27 -1.72 22.35
CA PRO A 293 -7.04 -2.96 22.52
C PRO A 293 -6.16 -4.11 22.99
N THR A 294 -6.73 -5.09 23.69
CA THR A 294 -5.96 -6.25 24.17
C THR A 294 -5.37 -7.01 22.98
N PRO A 295 -4.05 -7.30 22.96
CA PRO A 295 -3.45 -8.03 21.85
C PRO A 295 -3.98 -9.46 21.73
N ASP A 296 -4.34 -9.84 20.50
CA ASP A 296 -4.68 -11.23 20.19
C ASP A 296 -3.44 -12.11 20.24
N VAL A 297 -3.49 -13.23 20.95
CA VAL A 297 -2.34 -14.11 21.14
C VAL A 297 -2.53 -15.40 20.35
N PHE A 298 -1.63 -15.64 19.40
CA PHE A 298 -1.61 -16.82 18.55
C PHE A 298 -0.42 -17.71 18.90
N TYR A 299 -0.66 -19.03 19.03
CA TYR A 299 0.40 -19.99 19.31
C TYR A 299 0.81 -20.72 18.02
N MET A 300 2.08 -20.60 17.65
CA MET A 300 2.67 -21.27 16.50
C MET A 300 2.95 -22.75 16.83
N PRO A 301 2.31 -23.69 16.12
CA PRO A 301 2.52 -25.11 16.36
C PRO A 301 3.91 -25.56 15.89
N LEU A 302 4.42 -26.62 16.51
CA LEU A 302 5.63 -27.31 16.05
C LEU A 302 5.47 -27.71 14.58
N SER A 303 6.53 -27.55 13.78
CA SER A 303 6.57 -28.05 12.41
C SER A 303 6.55 -29.58 12.44
N CYS A 304 5.59 -30.17 11.73
CA CYS A 304 5.57 -31.62 11.55
C CYS A 304 6.84 -32.06 10.80
N VAL A 305 7.35 -33.24 11.13
CA VAL A 305 8.50 -33.87 10.46
C VAL A 305 8.14 -34.06 8.99
N GLY A 306 8.57 -33.12 8.12
CA GLY A 306 8.19 -33.04 6.71
C GLY A 306 8.05 -31.61 6.17
N GLU A 307 7.80 -30.62 7.04
CA GLU A 307 7.78 -29.19 6.69
C GLU A 307 9.13 -28.49 6.94
N SER A 308 10.16 -29.27 7.29
CA SER A 308 11.49 -28.76 7.60
C SER A 308 12.34 -28.77 6.34
N ILE A 309 12.96 -27.61 6.05
CA ILE A 309 13.97 -27.28 5.02
C ILE A 309 13.39 -26.41 3.91
#